data_AF-A0A1X7A9P5-F1
#
_entry.id   AF-A0A1X7A9P5-F1
#
_cell.length_a   1.000
_cell.length_b   1.000
_cell.length_c   1.000
_cell.angle_alpha   90.00
_cell.angle_beta   90.00
_cell.angle_gamma   90.00
#
_symmetry.space_group_name_H-M   'P 1'
#
loop_
_entity.id
_entity.type
_entity.pdbx_description
1 polymer ?
#
loop_
_entity_poly.entity_id
_entity_poly.type
_entity_poly.pdbx_seq_one_letter_code
_entity_poly.pdbx_strand_id
1 'polypeptide(L)'
;MQIEKLHLDDVRYNPELSGFEALVRIHEDGAVYSYPCQVNAPLHADFKIISRRLTQKAKTAHKAPSPILRLRRDLRDLSDAPQSSPVIQQLRRLIAA
;
A
#
# COMPACT_ATOMS: atom_id res chain seq x y z
N MET A 1 1.07 -12.11 21.57
CA MET A 1 1.95 -11.71 20.46
C MET A 1 1.06 -11.35 19.27
N GLN A 2 0.82 -10.06 19.03
CA GLN A 2 0.10 -9.62 17.83
C GLN A 2 1.05 -9.72 16.65
N ILE A 3 0.65 -10.41 15.59
CA ILE A 3 1.44 -10.53 14.37
C ILE A 3 1.14 -9.29 13.52
N GLU A 4 2.10 -8.37 13.42
CA GLU A 4 2.03 -7.28 12.44
C GLU A 4 1.98 -7.88 11.03
N LYS A 5 0.85 -7.70 10.33
CA LYS A 5 0.73 -8.12 8.94
C LYS A 5 1.09 -6.95 8.03
N LEU A 6 2.11 -7.14 7.20
CA LEU A 6 2.55 -6.15 6.22
C LEU A 6 1.98 -6.52 4.86
N HIS A 7 1.38 -5.53 4.21
CA HIS A 7 0.92 -5.64 2.84
C HIS A 7 1.69 -4.63 1.99
N LEU A 8 2.35 -5.12 0.95
CA LEU A 8 2.96 -4.28 -0.08
C LEU A 8 1.95 -4.21 -1.23
N ASP A 9 1.48 -3.03 -1.57
CA ASP A 9 0.74 -2.84 -2.83
C ASP A 9 1.70 -2.99 -4.02
N ASP A 10 1.17 -2.79 -5.24
CA ASP A 10 1.94 -2.93 -6.47
C ASP A 10 3.21 -2.06 -6.46
N VAL A 11 4.36 -2.68 -6.72
CA VAL A 11 5.67 -2.02 -6.69
C VAL A 11 5.97 -1.47 -8.08
N ARG A 12 6.09 -0.16 -8.18
CA ARG A 12 6.25 0.55 -9.46
C ARG A 12 7.63 1.16 -9.56
N TYR A 13 8.18 1.23 -10.76
CA TYR A 13 9.42 1.96 -11.02
C TYR A 13 9.12 3.37 -11.51
N ASN A 14 9.69 4.37 -10.85
CA ASN A 14 9.68 5.77 -11.26
C ASN A 14 11.04 6.11 -11.90
N PRO A 15 11.10 6.25 -13.25
CA PRO A 15 12.36 6.52 -13.95
C PRO A 15 12.92 7.92 -13.66
N GLU A 16 12.07 8.93 -13.46
CA GLU A 16 12.48 10.30 -13.14
C GLU A 16 13.31 10.37 -11.85
N LEU A 17 12.94 9.54 -10.87
CA LEU A 17 13.63 9.47 -9.58
C LEU A 17 14.61 8.28 -9.50
N SER A 18 14.72 7.50 -10.57
CA SER A 18 15.52 6.27 -10.61
C SER A 18 15.28 5.39 -9.38
N GLY A 19 14.01 5.11 -9.08
CA GLY A 19 13.62 4.46 -7.84
C GLY A 19 12.32 3.67 -7.93
N PHE A 20 12.14 2.76 -6.98
CA PHE A 20 10.92 2.00 -6.80
C PHE A 20 10.02 2.65 -5.76
N GLU A 21 8.73 2.64 -6.01
CA GLU A 21 7.70 3.20 -5.16
C GLU A 21 6.62 2.16 -4.88
N ALA A 22 6.10 2.15 -3.66
CA ALA A 22 4.96 1.34 -3.29
C ALA A 22 4.20 1.96 -2.12
N LEU A 23 2.90 1.69 -2.04
CA LEU A 23 2.14 1.93 -0.83
C LEU A 23 2.28 0.71 0.08
N VAL A 24 2.83 0.91 1.27
CA VAL A 24 3.00 -0.16 2.26
C VAL A 24 1.97 0.01 3.36
N ARG A 25 1.21 -1.04 3.63
CA ARG A 25 0.18 -1.05 4.66
C ARG A 25 0.60 -1.92 5.84
N ILE A 26 0.45 -1.38 7.04
CA ILE A 26 0.73 -2.07 8.31
C ILE A 26 -0.61 -2.28 9.00
N HIS A 27 -0.92 -3.53 9.30
CA HIS A 27 -2.10 -3.90 10.07
C HIS A 27 -1.69 -4.05 11.54
N GLU A 28 -2.20 -3.18 12.40
CA GLU A 28 -1.92 -3.12 13.83
C GLU A 28 -3.19 -2.68 14.57
N ASP A 29 -3.53 -3.35 15.67
CA ASP A 29 -4.67 -3.02 16.55
C ASP A 29 -6.02 -2.79 15.85
N GLY A 30 -6.32 -3.58 14.82
CA GLY A 30 -7.57 -3.46 14.07
C GLY A 30 -7.65 -2.22 13.16
N ALA A 31 -6.54 -1.52 12.99
CA ALA A 31 -6.40 -0.40 12.07
C ALA A 31 -5.41 -0.76 10.95
N VAL A 32 -5.56 -0.07 9.81
CA VAL A 32 -4.61 -0.12 8.70
C VAL A 32 -3.93 1.22 8.58
N TYR A 33 -2.60 1.21 8.68
CA TYR A 33 -1.77 2.39 8.47
C TYR A 33 -1.08 2.31 7.11
N SER A 34 -1.15 3.38 6.32
CA SER A 34 -0.61 3.39 4.96
C SER A 34 0.57 4.35 4.83
N TYR A 35 1.66 3.88 4.23
CA TYR A 35 2.92 4.60 4.09
C TYR A 35 3.38 4.60 2.63
N PRO A 36 3.34 5.74 1.91
CA PRO A 36 4.01 5.84 0.63
C PRO A 36 5.52 5.71 0.86
N CYS A 37 6.13 4.72 0.22
CA CYS A 37 7.55 4.43 0.37
C CYS A 37 8.23 4.48 -0.99
N GLN A 38 9.44 5.04 -1.01
CA GLN A 38 10.30 5.09 -2.19
C GLN A 38 11.70 4.58 -1.85
N VAL A 39 12.33 3.85 -2.76
CA VAL A 39 13.72 3.38 -2.65
C VAL A 39 14.43 3.64 -3.96
N ASN A 40 15.49 4.46 -3.94
CA ASN A 40 16.33 4.66 -5.12
C ASN A 40 17.14 3.40 -5.38
N ALA A 41 17.05 2.89 -6.60
CA ALA A 41 17.76 1.70 -7.06
C ALA A 41 17.65 1.59 -8.60
N PRO A 42 18.60 0.92 -9.26
CA PRO A 42 18.49 0.61 -10.69
C PRO A 42 17.27 -0.27 -10.99
N LEU A 43 16.70 -0.16 -12.20
CA LEU A 43 15.54 -0.96 -12.64
C LEU A 43 15.76 -2.49 -12.50
N HIS A 44 16.99 -2.96 -12.67
CA HIS A 44 17.36 -4.37 -12.58
C HIS A 44 17.73 -4.83 -11.16
N ALA A 45 17.49 -4.00 -10.14
CA ALA A 45 17.74 -4.38 -8.75
C ALA A 45 16.86 -5.56 -8.31
N ASP A 46 17.40 -6.41 -7.45
CA ASP A 46 16.69 -7.58 -6.94
C ASP A 46 15.42 -7.18 -6.18
N PHE A 47 14.28 -7.71 -6.63
CA PHE A 47 12.96 -7.42 -6.06
C PHE A 47 12.86 -7.71 -4.55
N LYS A 48 13.52 -8.77 -4.05
CA LYS A 48 13.55 -9.11 -2.62
C LYS A 48 14.26 -8.03 -1.80
N ILE A 49 15.31 -7.42 -2.37
CA ILE A 49 16.00 -6.31 -1.72
C ILE A 49 15.11 -5.06 -1.73
N ILE A 50 14.46 -4.76 -2.86
CA ILE A 50 13.57 -3.61 -3.00
C ILE A 50 12.38 -3.70 -2.04
N SER A 51 11.64 -4.81 -2.07
CA SER A 51 10.50 -5.06 -1.18
C SER A 51 10.90 -4.98 0.30
N ARG A 52 12.05 -5.54 0.69
CA ARG A 52 12.58 -5.41 2.05
C ARG A 52 12.83 -3.95 2.43
N ARG A 53 13.46 -3.16 1.56
CA ARG A 53 13.77 -1.74 1.82
C ARG A 53 12.50 -0.90 1.92
N LEU A 54 11.53 -1.10 1.04
CA LEU A 54 10.22 -0.42 1.09
C LEU A 54 9.52 -0.72 2.41
N THR A 55 9.44 -2.00 2.79
CA THR A 55 8.84 -2.44 4.04
C THR A 55 9.56 -1.85 5.27
N GLN A 56 10.90 -1.76 5.22
CA GLN A 56 11.67 -1.16 6.30
C GLN A 56 11.39 0.34 6.45
N LYS A 57 11.27 1.09 5.34
CA LYS A 57 10.91 2.51 5.39
C LYS A 57 9.54 2.72 6.04
N ALA A 58 8.55 1.89 5.69
CA ALA A 58 7.24 1.92 6.32
C ALA A 58 7.32 1.68 7.83
N LYS A 59 8.07 0.66 8.27
CA LYS A 59 8.28 0.35 9.69
C LYS A 59 8.95 1.50 10.44
N THR A 60 9.97 2.12 9.85
CA THR A 60 10.66 3.27 10.46
C THR A 60 9.70 4.45 10.60
N ALA A 61 8.91 4.76 9.56
CA ALA A 61 7.92 5.82 9.61
C ALA A 61 6.81 5.52 10.64
N HIS A 62 6.39 4.26 10.73
CA HIS A 62 5.40 3.82 11.71
C HIS A 62 5.92 3.98 13.14
N LYS A 63 7.18 3.64 13.44
CA LYS A 63 7.76 3.78 14.78
C LYS A 63 8.15 5.22 15.15
N ALA A 64 8.04 6.19 14.23
CA ALA A 64 8.39 7.57 14.50
C ALA A 64 7.51 8.17 15.63
N PRO A 65 8.05 9.12 16.43
CA PRO A 65 7.41 9.64 17.65
C PRO A 65 6.19 10.54 17.41
N SER A 66 5.68 10.63 16.19
CA SER A 66 4.49 11.42 15.81
C SER A 66 3.33 10.54 15.32
N PRO A 67 2.66 9.77 16.21
CA PRO A 67 1.56 8.87 15.84
C PRO A 67 0.38 9.57 15.13
N ILE A 68 0.13 10.84 15.45
CA ILE A 68 -0.97 11.65 14.87
C ILE A 68 -0.79 11.84 13.35
N LEU A 69 0.44 11.77 12.84
CA LEU A 69 0.74 11.95 11.42
C LEU A 69 0.63 10.64 10.61
N ARG A 70 0.29 9.52 11.25
CA ARG A 70 0.10 8.25 10.54
C ARG A 70 -1.24 8.29 9.81
N LEU A 71 -1.22 8.07 8.50
CA LEU A 71 -2.45 7.91 7.73
C LEU A 71 -3.13 6.61 8.15
N ARG A 72 -4.15 6.73 8.99
CA ARG A 72 -4.93 5.63 9.54
C ARG A 72 -6.25 5.50 8.78
N ARG A 73 -6.60 4.26 8.43
CA ARG A 73 -7.94 3.88 8.01
C ARG A 73 -8.43 2.77 8.91
N ASP A 74 -9.61 2.93 9.49
CA ASP A 74 -10.22 1.89 10.31
C ASP A 74 -10.69 0.74 9.42
N LEU A 75 -10.49 -0.51 9.85
CA LEU A 75 -10.89 -1.70 9.07
C LEU A 75 -12.40 -1.72 8.77
N ARG A 76 -13.23 -1.09 9.62
CA ARG A 76 -14.67 -0.93 9.41
C ARG A 76 -15.02 -0.13 8.16
N ASP A 77 -14.14 0.78 7.74
CA ASP A 77 -14.30 1.61 6.54
C ASP A 77 -13.89 0.87 5.27
N LEU A 78 -13.09 -0.21 5.38
CA LEU A 78 -12.65 -1.00 4.23
C LEU A 78 -13.70 -2.02 3.76
N SER A 79 -14.69 -2.36 4.60
CA SER A 79 -15.88 -3.12 4.18
C SER A 79 -16.82 -2.32 3.28
N ASP A 80 -16.71 -0.99 3.27
CA ASP A 80 -17.46 -0.08 2.40
C ASP A 80 -16.69 0.26 1.11
N ALA A 81 -15.74 -0.58 0.69
CA ALA A 81 -15.15 -0.48 -0.64
C ALA A 81 -16.27 -0.32 -1.68
N PRO A 82 -16.20 0.66 -2.60
CA PRO A 82 -17.29 0.94 -3.52
C PRO A 82 -17.54 -0.33 -4.32
N GLN A 83 -18.66 -0.99 -4.00
CA GLN A 83 -19.27 -1.98 -4.86
C GLN A 83 -19.31 -1.31 -6.23
N SER A 84 -18.57 -1.89 -7.19
CA SER A 84 -18.38 -1.35 -8.54
C SER A 84 -19.60 -0.53 -8.96
N SER A 85 -19.36 0.76 -9.25
CA SER A 85 -20.42 1.72 -9.58
C SER A 85 -21.52 1.04 -10.39
N PRO A 86 -22.81 1.22 -10.05
CA PRO A 86 -23.90 0.56 -10.75
C PRO A 86 -23.82 0.79 -12.27
N VAL A 87 -23.21 1.92 -12.69
CA VAL A 87 -22.88 2.24 -14.09
C VAL A 87 -21.90 1.25 -14.72
N ILE A 88 -20.81 0.87 -14.02
CA ILE A 88 -19.82 -0.10 -14.50
C ILE A 88 -20.44 -1.50 -14.58
N GLN A 89 -21.31 -1.86 -13.64
CA GLN A 89 -22.03 -3.14 -13.69
C GLN A 89 -23.03 -3.19 -14.86
N GLN A 90 -23.72 -2.08 -15.14
CA GLN A 90 -24.68 -1.98 -16.24
C GLN A 90 -23.98 -2.03 -17.62
N LEU A 91 -22.82 -1.38 -17.76
CA LEU A 91 -21.99 -1.46 -18.97
C LEU A 91 -21.49 -2.90 -19.24
N ARG A 92 -21.07 -3.63 -18.19
CA ARG A 92 -20.65 -5.03 -18.33
C ARG A 92 -21.79 -5.95 -18.78
N ARG A 93 -23.03 -5.69 -18.35
CA ARG A 93 -24.21 -6.48 -18.79
C ARG A 93 -24.58 -6.22 -20.25
N LEU A 94 -24.39 -4.99 -20.74
CA LEU A 94 -24.73 -4.61 -22.13
C LEU A 94 -23.73 -5.14 -23.16
N ILE A 95 -22.48 -5.40 -22.77
CA ILE A 95 -21.43 -5.91 -23.67
C ILE A 95 -21.42 -7.46 -23.69
N ALA A 96 -22.07 -8.11 -22.71
CA ALA A 96 -22.14 -9.55 -22.57
C ALA A 96 -23.46 -10.17 -23.08
N ALA A 97 -24.34 -9.38 -23.70
CA ALA A 97 -25.58 -9.78 -24.36
C ALA A 97 -25.45 -9.58 -25.88
#